data_AF-A0A9E4SUP4-F1
#
_entry.id   AF-A0A9E4SUP4-F1
#
_cell.length_a   1.000
_cell.length_b   1.000
_cell.length_c   1.000
_cell.angle_alpha   90.00
_cell.angle_beta   90.00
_cell.angle_gamma   90.00
#
_symmetry.space_group_name_H-M   'P 1'
#
loop_
_entity.id
_entity.type
_entity.pdbx_description
1 polymer ?
#
loop_
_entity_poly.entity_id
_entity_poly.type
_entity_poly.pdbx_seq_one_letter_code
_entity_poly.pdbx_strand_id
1 'polypeptide(L)'
;FMVDTQRPHLVPTLRIASAFVHQGQPSDITDVMTNGKWLMRDSKVLTIDEDDVVRQAERIGHEAWRRVLDRYPDVPFPIKLPPQP
;
A
#
# COMPACT_ATOMS: atom_id res chain seq x y z
N PHE A 1 -3.70 9.17 13.93
CA PHE A 1 -3.91 7.72 13.72
C PHE A 1 -3.63 6.99 15.03
N MET A 2 -4.09 5.75 15.18
CA MET A 2 -3.81 4.87 16.31
C MET A 2 -2.87 3.73 15.88
N VAL A 3 -2.04 3.25 16.81
CA VAL A 3 -1.01 2.23 16.57
C VAL A 3 -1.19 1.09 17.56
N ASP A 4 -1.16 -0.16 17.09
CA ASP A 4 -1.01 -1.35 17.92
C ASP A 4 0.46 -1.51 18.32
N THR A 5 0.76 -1.26 19.59
CA THR A 5 2.13 -1.31 20.13
C THR A 5 2.50 -2.70 20.68
N GLN A 6 1.65 -3.71 20.48
CA GLN A 6 1.86 -5.08 20.97
C GLN A 6 2.25 -6.05 19.83
N ARG A 7 2.60 -5.51 18.66
CA ARG A 7 3.12 -6.28 17.53
C ARG A 7 4.50 -6.83 17.86
N PRO A 8 4.86 -8.05 17.41
CA PRO A 8 6.13 -8.70 17.78
C PRO A 8 7.38 -7.86 17.51
N HIS A 9 7.39 -7.04 16.46
CA HIS A 9 8.51 -6.15 16.12
C HIS A 9 8.54 -4.83 16.91
N LEU A 10 7.62 -4.61 17.85
CA LEU A 10 7.57 -3.43 18.74
C LEU A 10 7.74 -3.79 20.23
N VAL A 11 7.88 -5.07 20.55
CA VAL A 11 8.00 -5.61 21.92
C VAL A 11 9.41 -6.19 22.11
N PRO A 12 10.11 -5.90 23.23
CA PRO A 12 9.66 -5.15 24.41
C PRO A 12 9.52 -3.65 24.17
N THR A 13 8.45 -3.07 24.73
CA THR A 13 8.10 -1.66 24.56
C THR A 13 8.93 -0.78 25.51
N LEU A 14 10.22 -0.58 25.20
CA LEU A 14 11.11 0.29 26.00
C LEU A 14 10.94 1.77 25.64
N ARG A 15 11.11 2.11 24.36
CA ARG A 15 10.99 3.47 23.82
C ARG A 15 10.07 3.45 22.61
N ILE A 16 8.76 3.38 22.84
CA ILE A 16 7.79 3.08 21.77
C ILE A 16 7.89 4.01 20.55
N ALA A 17 8.15 5.30 20.75
CA ALA A 17 8.36 6.22 19.64
C ALA A 17 9.58 5.86 18.78
N SER A 18 10.72 5.55 19.41
CA SER A 18 11.92 5.12 18.70
C SER A 18 11.73 3.74 18.06
N ALA A 19 11.08 2.82 18.77
CA ALA A 19 10.77 1.49 18.26
C ALA A 19 9.90 1.58 17.00
N PHE A 20 8.84 2.38 17.01
CA PHE A 20 7.99 2.60 15.84
C PHE A 20 8.74 3.28 14.68
N VAL A 21 9.59 4.27 14.95
CA VAL A 21 10.40 4.92 13.89
C VAL A 21 11.34 3.95 13.19
N HIS A 22 11.92 2.99 13.91
CA HIS A 22 12.91 2.07 13.34
C HIS A 22 12.35 0.72 12.89
N GLN A 23 11.22 0.28 13.47
CA GLN A 23 10.68 -1.07 13.27
C GLN A 23 9.21 -1.06 12.85
N GLY A 24 8.52 0.08 12.96
CA GLY A 24 7.10 0.20 12.68
C GLY A 24 6.76 -0.16 11.23
N GLN A 25 5.60 -0.77 11.06
CA GLN A 25 5.05 -1.20 9.79
C GLN A 25 3.70 -0.53 9.55
N PRO A 26 3.28 -0.33 8.28
CA PRO A 26 1.94 0.20 7.98
C PRO A 26 0.81 -0.61 8.61
N SER A 27 0.99 -1.93 8.75
CA SER A 27 0.04 -2.86 9.37
C SER A 27 -0.15 -2.67 10.88
N ASP A 28 0.70 -1.86 11.53
CA ASP A 28 0.53 -1.51 12.95
C ASP A 28 -0.54 -0.42 13.14
N ILE A 29 -0.95 0.26 12.08
CA ILE A 29 -1.99 1.29 12.14
C ILE A 29 -3.36 0.62 12.19
N THR A 30 -4.15 0.94 13.21
CA THR A 30 -5.51 0.38 13.38
C THR A 30 -6.60 1.36 12.96
N ASP A 31 -6.39 2.66 13.22
CA ASP A 31 -7.43 3.68 13.04
C ASP A 31 -6.85 5.00 12.52
N VAL A 32 -7.54 5.64 11.58
CA VAL A 32 -7.19 6.96 11.03
C VAL A 32 -8.45 7.81 10.96
N MET A 33 -8.41 9.00 11.56
CA MET A 33 -9.48 9.99 11.50
C MET A 33 -8.93 11.32 10.98
N THR A 34 -9.71 12.01 10.14
CA THR A 34 -9.44 13.38 9.70
C THR A 34 -10.73 14.20 9.79
N ASN A 35 -10.65 15.38 10.43
CA ASN A 35 -11.79 16.29 10.61
C ASN A 35 -13.07 15.59 11.15
N GLY A 36 -12.92 14.77 12.19
CA GLY A 36 -14.03 14.04 12.81
C GLY A 36 -14.57 12.84 12.00
N LYS A 37 -14.01 12.55 10.82
CA LYS A 37 -14.42 11.44 9.96
C LYS A 37 -13.39 10.32 9.96
N TRP A 38 -13.84 9.09 10.20
CA TRP A 38 -12.99 7.91 10.09
C TRP A 38 -12.64 7.65 8.62
N LEU A 39 -11.35 7.54 8.32
CA LEU A 39 -10.82 7.09 7.04
C LEU A 39 -10.47 5.59 7.09
N MET A 40 -10.05 5.12 8.27
CA MET A 40 -9.75 3.73 8.57
C MET A 40 -10.17 3.47 10.03
N ARG A 41 -10.73 2.30 10.30
CA ARG A 41 -11.12 1.86 11.65
C ARG A 41 -11.06 0.35 11.76
N ASP A 42 -10.63 -0.16 12.90
CA ASP A 42 -10.48 -1.61 13.14
C ASP A 42 -9.68 -2.32 12.04
N SER A 43 -8.57 -1.68 11.61
CA SER A 43 -7.69 -2.12 10.53
C SER A 43 -8.34 -2.23 9.15
N LYS A 44 -9.49 -1.56 8.91
CA LYS A 44 -10.18 -1.52 7.61
C LYS A 44 -10.29 -0.11 7.07
N VAL A 45 -9.92 0.10 5.81
CA VAL A 45 -10.11 1.38 5.12
C VAL A 45 -11.60 1.55 4.78
N LEU A 46 -12.15 2.74 5.03
CA LEU A 46 -13.59 3.03 4.91
C LEU A 46 -13.96 3.86 3.67
N THR A 47 -12.96 4.37 2.95
CA THR A 47 -13.16 5.39 1.92
C THR A 47 -12.93 4.90 0.50
N ILE A 48 -12.42 3.67 0.33
CA ILE A 48 -12.16 3.03 -0.97
C ILE A 48 -12.50 1.55 -0.88
N ASP A 49 -12.82 0.95 -2.03
CA ASP A 49 -12.81 -0.50 -2.20
C ASP A 49 -11.37 -0.92 -2.56
N GLU A 50 -10.69 -1.58 -1.64
CA GLU A 50 -9.28 -1.95 -1.81
C GLU A 50 -9.07 -2.94 -2.95
N ASP A 51 -9.98 -3.91 -3.11
CA ASP A 51 -9.91 -4.90 -4.18
C ASP A 51 -10.11 -4.24 -5.54
N ASP A 52 -11.04 -3.27 -5.62
CA ASP A 52 -11.26 -2.51 -6.84
C ASP A 52 -10.05 -1.65 -7.22
N VAL A 53 -9.45 -0.96 -6.24
CA VAL A 53 -8.24 -0.15 -6.47
C VAL A 53 -7.10 -1.02 -7.02
N VAL A 54 -6.90 -2.23 -6.49
CA VAL A 54 -5.87 -3.15 -6.99
C VAL A 54 -6.18 -3.59 -8.43
N ARG A 55 -7.42 -3.99 -8.74
CA ARG A 55 -7.82 -4.36 -10.11
C ARG A 55 -7.63 -3.22 -11.10
N GLN A 56 -8.00 -2.00 -10.71
CA GLN A 56 -7.83 -0.82 -11.54
C GLN A 56 -6.35 -0.49 -11.76
N ALA A 57 -5.53 -0.57 -10.71
CA ALA A 57 -4.09 -0.36 -10.81
C ALA A 57 -3.44 -1.34 -11.80
N GLU A 58 -3.82 -2.62 -11.74
CA GLU A 58 -3.31 -3.64 -12.67
C GLU A 58 -3.68 -3.33 -14.12
N ARG A 59 -4.96 -3.00 -14.38
CA ARG A 59 -5.42 -2.63 -15.73
C ARG A 59 -4.67 -1.39 -16.25
N ILE A 60 -4.54 -0.35 -15.43
CA ILE A 60 -3.86 0.89 -15.79
C ILE A 60 -2.36 0.63 -16.04
N GLY A 61 -1.73 -0.21 -15.22
CA GLY A 61 -0.34 -0.63 -15.40
C GLY A 61 -0.10 -1.28 -16.77
N HIS A 62 -0.98 -2.21 -17.17
CA HIS A 62 -0.93 -2.83 -18.50
C HIS A 62 -1.07 -1.82 -19.64
N GLU A 63 -1.97 -0.85 -19.51
CA GLU A 63 -2.16 0.20 -20.52
C GLU A 63 -0.94 1.13 -20.61
N ALA A 64 -0.38 1.51 -19.46
CA ALA A 64 0.82 2.33 -19.40
C ALA A 64 2.00 1.64 -20.07
N TRP A 65 2.21 0.36 -19.78
CA TRP A 65 3.27 -0.43 -20.41
C TRP A 65 3.08 -0.61 -21.91
N ARG A 66 1.86 -0.87 -22.39
CA ARG A 66 1.55 -0.93 -23.82
C ARG A 66 1.96 0.36 -24.53
N ARG A 67 1.60 1.52 -23.97
CA ARG A 67 1.98 2.82 -24.52
C ARG A 67 3.50 3.02 -24.59
N VAL A 68 4.27 2.46 -23.66
CA VAL A 68 5.73 2.50 -23.70
C VAL A 68 6.27 1.65 -24.84
N LEU A 69 5.76 0.42 -24.99
CA LEU A 69 6.19 -0.50 -26.05
C LEU A 69 5.85 0.05 -27.45
N ASP A 70 4.63 0.56 -27.64
CA ASP A 70 4.20 1.15 -28.91
C ASP A 70 5.07 2.36 -29.31
N ARG A 71 5.56 3.10 -28.32
CA ARG A 71 6.41 4.28 -28.54
C ARG A 71 7.87 3.92 -28.83
N TYR A 72 8.36 2.79 -28.31
CA TYR A 72 9.75 2.36 -28.41
C TYR A 72 9.86 0.90 -28.85
N PRO A 73 9.48 0.56 -30.09
CA PRO A 73 9.41 -0.82 -30.56
C PRO A 73 10.77 -1.53 -30.61
N ASP A 74 11.86 -0.77 -30.81
CA ASP A 74 13.21 -1.33 -31.00
C ASP A 74 14.06 -1.35 -29.72
N VAL A 75 13.49 -0.93 -28.58
CA VAL A 75 14.20 -0.93 -27.29
C VAL A 75 13.97 -2.27 -26.58
N PRO A 76 15.03 -3.02 -26.25
CA PRO A 76 14.89 -4.27 -25.51
C PRO A 76 14.55 -3.98 -24.05
N PHE A 77 13.37 -4.39 -23.61
CA PHE A 77 12.98 -4.32 -22.19
C PHE A 77 13.28 -5.65 -21.49
N PRO A 78 14.05 -5.68 -20.39
CA PRO A 78 14.35 -6.90 -19.63
C PRO A 78 13.18 -7.30 -18.71
N ILE A 79 11.95 -7.06 -19.14
CA ILE A 79 10.73 -7.38 -18.40
C ILE A 79 9.76 -8.11 -19.31
N LYS A 80 9.12 -9.16 -18.78
CA LYS A 80 7.94 -9.76 -19.41
C LYS A 80 6.73 -9.07 -18.80
N LEU A 81 5.86 -8.50 -19.64
CA LEU A 81 4.60 -7.98 -19.13
C LEU A 81 3.78 -9.12 -18.52
N PRO A 82 3.11 -8.89 -17.38
CA PRO A 82 2.17 -9.86 -16.85
C PRO A 82 1.08 -10.18 -17.89
N PRO A 83 0.51 -11.40 -17.85
CA PRO A 83 -0.61 -11.75 -18.71
C PRO A 83 -1.79 -10.82 -18.42
N GLN A 84 -2.58 -10.53 -19.45
CA GLN A 84 -3.77 -9.69 -19.26
C GLN A 84 -4.73 -10.34 -18.26
N PRO A 85 -5.39 -9.54 -17.39
CA PRO A 85 -6.42 -10.03 -16.51
C PRO A 85 -7.63 -10.58 -17.27
#